data_AF-A0A6G3XNR0-F1
#
_entry.id   AF-A0A6G3XNR0-F1
#
_cell.length_a   1.000
_cell.length_b   1.000
_cell.length_c   1.000
_cell.angle_alpha   90.00
_cell.angle_beta   90.00
_cell.angle_gamma   90.00
#
_symmetry.space_group_name_H-M   'P 1'
#
loop_
_entity.id
_entity.type
_entity.pdbx_description
1 polymer ?
#
loop_
_entity_poly.entity_id
_entity_poly.type
_entity_poly.pdbx_seq_one_letter_code
_entity_poly.pdbx_strand_id
1 'polypeptide(L)'
;STLVNDILYTHLARELNGAKSVPGRHTRVDGDDLVDKVVHVDQSPIGRTPRSNPATYTGVFDHVRRLFAETMEAKVRGYLP
;
A
#
# COMPACT_ATOMS: atom_id res chain seq x y z
N SER A 1 14.91 7.05 12.49
CA SER A 1 16.31 6.61 12.40
C SER A 1 16.91 7.25 11.16
N THR A 2 18.01 8.00 11.27
CA THR A 2 18.55 8.81 10.17
C THR A 2 19.10 7.99 9.01
N LEU A 3 19.85 6.92 9.28
CA LEU A 3 20.39 6.05 8.22
C LEU A 3 19.28 5.33 7.45
N VAL A 4 18.32 4.75 8.16
CA VAL A 4 17.29 3.90 7.56
C VAL A 4 16.22 4.72 6.87
N ASN A 5 15.66 5.73 7.54
CA ASN A 5 14.49 6.45 7.03
C ASN A 5 14.89 7.63 6.13
N ASP A 6 15.80 8.48 6.63
CA ASP A 6 16.11 9.75 5.96
C ASP A 6 17.05 9.55 4.77
N ILE A 7 17.92 8.53 4.82
CA ILE A 7 18.87 8.22 3.75
C ILE A 7 18.38 7.02 2.93
N LEU A 8 18.44 5.80 3.47
CA LEU A 8 18.27 4.58 2.67
C LEU A 8 16.86 4.46 2.07
N TYR A 9 15.82 4.56 2.90
CA TYR A 9 14.43 4.50 2.42
C TYR A 9 14.13 5.63 1.43
N THR A 10 14.55 6.85 1.75
CA THR A 10 14.28 8.01 0.89
C THR A 10 15.00 7.91 -0.45
N HIS A 11 16.24 7.38 -0.46
CA HIS A 11 17.00 7.06 -1.68
C HIS A 11 16.27 6.03 -2.53
N LEU A 12 15.98 4.86 -1.97
CA LEU A 12 15.31 3.78 -2.71
C LEU A 12 13.90 4.17 -3.16
N ALA A 13 13.16 4.95 -2.37
CA ALA A 13 11.82 5.39 -2.74
C ALA A 13 11.87 6.36 -3.92
N ARG A 14 12.92 7.17 -4.01
CA ARG A 14 13.14 8.06 -5.15
C ARG A 14 13.50 7.27 -6.40
N GLU A 15 14.51 6.41 -6.32
CA GLU A 15 15.06 5.69 -7.48
C GLU A 15 14.10 4.61 -8.00
N LEU A 16 13.42 3.86 -7.12
CA LEU A 16 12.58 2.72 -7.50
C LEU A 16 11.09 3.07 -7.62
N ASN A 17 10.58 3.96 -6.78
CA ASN A 17 9.14 4.25 -6.69
C ASN A 17 8.77 5.64 -7.26
N GLY A 18 9.73 6.43 -7.75
CA GLY A 18 9.48 7.77 -8.29
C GLY A 18 9.08 8.82 -7.24
N ALA A 19 9.44 8.61 -5.97
CA ALA A 19 9.16 9.56 -4.90
C ALA A 19 9.90 10.90 -5.13
N LYS A 20 9.26 12.01 -4.80
CA LYS A 20 9.83 13.37 -4.96
C LYS A 20 10.68 13.82 -3.77
N SER A 21 10.77 13.01 -2.72
CA SER A 21 11.54 13.29 -1.51
C SER A 21 13.04 13.29 -1.80
N VAL A 22 13.78 14.21 -1.17
CA VAL A 22 15.23 14.31 -1.32
C VAL A 22 15.89 13.53 -0.17
N PRO A 23 16.75 12.53 -0.46
CA PRO A 23 17.46 11.79 0.58
C PRO A 23 18.38 12.70 1.39
N GLY A 24 18.60 12.34 2.66
CA GLY A 24 19.60 12.97 3.51
C GLY A 24 21.01 12.89 2.89
N ARG A 25 21.93 13.77 3.33
CA ARG A 25 23.29 13.81 2.79
C ARG A 25 23.98 12.45 2.95
N HIS A 26 24.47 11.90 1.83
CA HIS A 26 25.24 10.67 1.76
C HIS A 26 26.13 10.70 0.51
N THR A 27 27.14 9.84 0.44
CA THR A 27 28.08 9.81 -0.69
C THR A 27 27.54 8.96 -1.84
N ARG A 28 27.09 7.73 -1.55
CA ARG A 28 26.56 6.78 -2.53
C ARG A 28 25.74 5.68 -1.85
N VAL A 29 24.79 5.13 -2.59
CA VAL A 29 24.13 3.85 -2.35
C VAL A 29 24.44 2.97 -3.56
N ASP A 30 24.83 1.72 -3.33
CA ASP A 30 25.21 0.75 -4.37
C ASP A 30 24.25 -0.45 -4.31
N GLY A 31 23.95 -1.07 -5.45
CA GLY A 31 23.09 -2.27 -5.52
C GLY A 31 21.59 -2.01 -5.70
N ASP A 32 21.20 -0.81 -6.16
CA ASP A 32 19.79 -0.46 -6.45
C ASP A 32 19.18 -1.40 -7.51
N ASP A 33 20.00 -1.97 -8.39
CA ASP A 33 19.63 -2.95 -9.41
C ASP A 33 19.24 -4.34 -8.86
N LEU A 34 19.51 -4.59 -7.57
CA LEU A 34 19.16 -5.85 -6.90
C LEU A 34 17.72 -5.86 -6.34
N VAL A 35 17.01 -4.74 -6.44
CA VAL A 35 15.69 -4.54 -5.84
C VAL A 35 14.75 -3.81 -6.79
N ASP A 36 13.50 -4.28 -6.89
CA ASP A 36 12.51 -3.67 -7.81
C ASP A 36 11.67 -2.56 -7.15
N LYS A 37 11.53 -2.60 -5.82
CA LYS A 37 10.63 -1.72 -5.08
C LYS A 37 11.02 -1.65 -3.60
N VAL A 38 10.79 -0.48 -2.99
CA VAL A 38 10.86 -0.32 -1.53
C VAL A 38 9.47 -0.05 -0.93
N VAL A 39 9.19 -0.62 0.25
CA VAL A 39 7.96 -0.37 1.01
C VAL A 39 8.32 -0.11 2.47
N HIS A 40 7.85 1.01 3.02
CA HIS A 40 8.00 1.33 4.44
C HIS A 40 6.67 1.07 5.14
N VAL A 41 6.72 0.20 6.16
CA VAL A 41 5.58 -0.15 7.00
C VAL A 41 5.80 0.47 8.38
N ASP A 42 4.90 1.36 8.77
CA ASP A 42 4.93 2.04 10.06
C ASP A 42 3.56 1.96 10.74
N GLN A 43 3.39 2.69 11.84
CA GLN A 43 2.14 2.76 12.59
C GLN A 43 1.28 3.97 12.18
N SER A 44 1.59 4.61 11.05
CA SER A 44 0.76 5.69 10.53
C SER A 44 -0.65 5.14 10.25
N PRO A 45 -1.71 5.93 10.50
CA PRO A 45 -3.07 5.48 10.23
C PRO A 45 -3.22 5.06 8.77
N ILE A 46 -3.74 3.85 8.56
CA ILE A 46 -3.93 3.24 7.22
C ILE A 46 -4.85 4.07 6.31
N GLY A 47 -5.83 4.76 6.91
CA GLY A 47 -6.76 5.62 6.19
C GLY A 47 -7.37 6.65 7.13
N ARG A 48 -7.87 7.75 6.55
CA ARG A 48 -8.49 8.86 7.32
C ARG A 48 -10.02 8.81 7.34
N THR A 49 -10.63 7.81 6.70
CA THR A 49 -12.09 7.74 6.55
C THR A 49 -12.69 6.61 7.40
N PRO A 50 -13.86 6.82 8.03
CA PRO A 50 -14.57 5.76 8.75
C PRO A 50 -14.97 4.54 7.91
N ARG A 51 -14.98 4.69 6.57
CA ARG A 51 -15.30 3.62 5.62
C ARG A 51 -14.18 2.61 5.43
N SER A 52 -12.98 2.88 5.96
CA SER A 52 -11.84 1.97 5.90
C SER A 52 -11.78 1.10 7.16
N ASN A 53 -11.76 -0.21 6.97
CA ASN A 53 -11.60 -1.21 8.03
C ASN A 53 -10.64 -2.32 7.55
N PRO A 54 -10.24 -3.27 8.42
CA PRO A 54 -9.34 -4.35 8.02
C PRO A 54 -9.82 -5.15 6.81
N ALA A 55 -11.13 -5.38 6.67
CA ALA A 55 -11.69 -6.17 5.59
C ALA A 55 -11.64 -5.45 4.23
N THR A 56 -11.83 -4.12 4.22
CA THR A 56 -11.65 -3.32 3.01
C THR A 56 -10.18 -3.12 2.68
N TYR A 57 -9.30 -3.03 3.68
CA TYR A 57 -7.87 -2.82 3.47
C TYR A 57 -7.16 -4.05 2.86
N THR A 58 -7.51 -5.24 3.31
CA THR A 58 -6.96 -6.50 2.75
C THR A 58 -7.64 -6.94 1.46
N GLY A 59 -8.72 -6.26 1.04
CA GLY A 59 -9.54 -6.65 -0.11
C GLY A 59 -10.47 -7.84 0.14
N VAL A 60 -10.45 -8.46 1.33
CA VAL A 60 -11.32 -9.61 1.62
C VAL A 60 -12.81 -9.25 1.53
N PHE A 61 -13.18 -8.00 1.83
CA PHE A 61 -14.57 -7.57 1.73
C PHE A 61 -15.09 -7.61 0.28
N ASP A 62 -14.23 -7.47 -0.72
CA ASP A 62 -14.62 -7.60 -2.13
C ASP A 62 -15.00 -9.03 -2.50
N HIS A 63 -14.36 -10.01 -1.87
CA HIS A 63 -14.74 -11.42 -2.00
C HIS A 63 -16.07 -11.69 -1.30
N VAL A 64 -16.27 -11.12 -0.11
CA VAL A 64 -17.56 -11.21 0.61
C VAL A 64 -18.68 -10.60 -0.22
N ARG A 65 -18.50 -9.40 -0.77
CA ARG A 65 -19.51 -8.74 -1.63
C ARG A 65 -19.88 -9.59 -2.85
N ARG A 66 -18.88 -10.16 -3.54
CA ARG A 66 -19.12 -11.08 -4.66
C ARG A 66 -19.92 -12.31 -4.25
N LEU A 67 -19.54 -12.95 -3.15
CA LEU A 67 -20.26 -14.13 -2.65
C LEU A 67 -21.72 -13.81 -2.30
N PHE A 68 -21.99 -12.67 -1.67
CA PHE A 68 -23.36 -12.27 -1.34
C PHE A 68 -24.19 -11.91 -2.59
N ALA A 69 -23.57 -11.30 -3.60
CA ALA A 69 -24.23 -11.03 -4.89
C ALA A 69 -24.58 -12.31 -5.67
N GLU A 70 -23.95 -13.45 -5.36
CA GLU A 70 -24.25 -14.74 -5.99
C GLU A 70 -25.52 -15.42 -5.44
N THR A 71 -26.07 -14.95 -4.31
CA THR A 71 -27.31 -15.50 -3.72
C THR A 71 -28.52 -15.32 -4.63
N MET A 72 -29.50 -16.24 -4.54
CA MET A 72 -30.70 -16.18 -5.39
C MET A 72 -31.48 -14.88 -5.15
N GLU A 73 -31.63 -14.49 -3.89
CA GLU A 73 -32.31 -13.25 -3.50
C GLU A 73 -31.61 -12.02 -4.05
N ALA A 74 -30.27 -11.97 -4.01
CA ALA A 74 -29.50 -10.87 -4.60
C ALA A 74 -29.70 -10.79 -6.11
N LYS A 75 -29.69 -11.94 -6.82
CA LYS A 75 -29.92 -12.02 -8.26
C LYS A 75 -31.32 -11.56 -8.65
N VAL A 76 -32.35 -12.02 -7.93
CA VAL A 76 -33.76 -11.62 -8.17
C VAL A 76 -33.95 -10.11 -7.95
N ARG A 77 -33.23 -9.53 -6.98
CA ARG A 77 -33.29 -8.10 -6.65
C ARG A 77 -32.33 -7.22 -7.46
N GLY A 78 -31.48 -7.81 -8.31
CA GLY A 78 -30.50 -7.07 -9.11
C GLY A 78 -29.36 -6.44 -8.32
N TYR A 79 -29.00 -6.99 -7.16
CA TYR A 79 -27.86 -6.50 -6.38
C TYR A 79 -26.53 -6.93 -7.02
N LEU A 80 -25.61 -5.98 -7.11
CA LEU A 80 -24.26 -6.19 -7.65
C LEU A 80 -23.22 -6.12 -6.52
N PRO A 81 -22.02 -6.70 -6.70
CA PRO A 81 -20.94 -6.65 -5.72
C PRO A 81 -20.56 -5.22 -5.33
#